data_AF-A0A838KTS3-F1
#
_entry.id   AF-A0A838KTS3-F1
#
_cell.length_a   1.000
_cell.length_b   1.000
_cell.length_c   1.000
_cell.angle_alpha   90.00
_cell.angle_beta   90.00
_cell.angle_gamma   90.00
#
_symmetry.space_group_name_H-M   'P 1'
#
loop_
_entity.id
_entity.type
_entity.pdbx_description
1 polymer ?
#
loop_
_entity_poly.entity_id
_entity_poly.type
_entity_poly.pdbx_seq_one_letter_code
_entity_poly.pdbx_strand_id
1 'polypeptide(L)'
;MSEDRSVDEMANEVLMRQAKARADRSGEPIEEAMEAVLNTEAGAQLRELRDVPRRDGENVEEWQIGMARERAEERAEELGDHLDEPPEHPKHG
;
A
#
# COMPACT_ATOMS: atom_id res chain seq x y z
N MET A 1 27.00 3.14 -9.73
CA MET A 1 26.04 4.19 -10.10
C MET A 1 24.70 3.68 -9.60
N SER A 2 24.35 4.04 -8.37
CA SER A 2 23.02 3.73 -7.84
C SER A 2 22.04 4.52 -8.69
N GLU A 3 21.03 3.84 -9.24
CA GLU A 3 19.95 4.52 -9.94
C GLU A 3 19.18 5.29 -8.87
N ASP A 4 19.36 6.61 -8.81
CA ASP A 4 18.56 7.52 -7.97
C ASP A 4 17.12 7.57 -8.48
N ARG A 5 16.46 6.41 -8.54
CA ARG A 5 15.04 6.28 -8.88
C ARG A 5 14.24 6.53 -7.62
N SER A 6 13.36 7.52 -7.70
CA SER A 6 12.53 7.93 -6.57
C SER A 6 11.41 6.92 -6.31
N VAL A 7 10.94 6.86 -5.07
CA VAL A 7 9.84 5.96 -4.65
C VAL A 7 8.57 6.21 -5.47
N ASP A 8 8.29 7.47 -5.84
CA ASP A 8 7.14 7.82 -6.68
C ASP A 8 7.23 7.20 -8.09
N GLU A 9 8.42 7.19 -8.67
CA GLU A 9 8.66 6.63 -10.00
C GLU A 9 8.49 5.10 -9.97
N MET A 10 9.03 4.45 -8.94
CA MET A 10 8.88 3.00 -8.76
C MET A 10 7.42 2.60 -8.51
N ALA A 11 6.70 3.37 -7.69
CA ALA A 11 5.29 3.12 -7.42
C ALA A 11 4.43 3.26 -8.70
N ASN A 12 4.69 4.30 -9.50
CA ASN A 12 4.01 4.51 -10.78
C ASN A 12 4.31 3.38 -11.78
N GLU A 13 5.55 2.90 -11.85
CA GLU A 13 5.93 1.78 -12.71
C GLU A 13 5.22 0.48 -12.32
N VAL A 14 5.12 0.19 -11.02
CA VAL A 14 4.42 -1.00 -10.52
C VAL A 14 2.92 -0.92 -10.84
N LEU A 15 2.28 0.22 -10.57
CA LEU A 15 0.86 0.44 -10.91
C LEU A 15 0.60 0.22 -12.40
N MET A 16 1.46 0.76 -13.27
CA MET A 16 1.35 0.61 -14.72
C MET A 16 1.52 -0.85 -15.16
N ARG A 17 2.45 -1.60 -14.57
CA ARG A 17 2.62 -3.03 -14.86
C ARG A 17 1.41 -3.85 -14.43
N GLN A 18 0.85 -3.57 -13.26
CA GLN A 18 -0.36 -4.25 -12.76
C GLN A 18 -1.57 -3.97 -13.65
N ALA A 19 -1.78 -2.71 -14.05
CA ALA A 19 -2.85 -2.32 -14.95
C ALA A 19 -2.73 -3.01 -16.32
N LYS A 20 -1.53 -3.06 -16.89
CA LYS A 20 -1.27 -3.80 -18.16
C LYS A 20 -1.56 -5.29 -18.02
N ALA A 21 -1.01 -5.94 -17.00
CA ALA A 21 -1.22 -7.37 -16.78
C ALA A 21 -2.70 -7.72 -16.56
N ARG A 22 -3.48 -6.79 -15.98
CA ARG A 22 -4.92 -6.93 -15.84
C ARG A 22 -5.63 -6.73 -17.17
N ALA A 23 -5.38 -5.63 -17.89
CA ALA A 23 -5.97 -5.32 -19.19
C ALA A 23 -5.73 -6.46 -20.20
N ASP A 24 -4.52 -7.01 -20.23
CA ASP A 24 -4.17 -8.14 -21.09
C ASP A 24 -4.98 -9.41 -20.76
N ARG A 25 -5.40 -9.58 -19.49
CA ARG A 25 -6.17 -10.74 -19.02
C ARG A 25 -7.68 -10.55 -19.18
N SER A 26 -8.19 -9.36 -18.88
CA SER A 26 -9.63 -9.06 -18.91
C SER A 26 -10.12 -8.56 -20.26
N GLY A 27 -9.22 -8.03 -21.10
CA GLY A 27 -9.56 -7.32 -22.33
C GLY A 27 -10.15 -5.92 -22.08
N GLU A 28 -10.15 -5.45 -20.83
CA GLU A 28 -10.61 -4.11 -20.46
C GLU A 28 -9.62 -3.03 -20.94
N PRO A 29 -10.09 -1.80 -21.19
CA PRO A 29 -9.22 -0.64 -21.38
C PRO A 29 -8.24 -0.47 -20.21
N ILE A 30 -7.04 0.04 -20.49
CA ILE A 30 -6.00 0.18 -19.47
C ILE A 30 -6.40 1.16 -18.36
N GLU A 31 -7.25 2.14 -18.67
CA GLU A 31 -7.83 3.07 -17.71
C GLU A 31 -8.75 2.37 -16.72
N GLU A 32 -9.65 1.51 -17.20
CA GLU A 32 -10.55 0.72 -16.35
C GLU A 32 -9.76 -0.30 -15.52
N ALA A 33 -8.75 -0.92 -16.13
CA ALA A 33 -7.85 -1.83 -15.43
C ALA A 33 -7.02 -1.11 -14.35
N MET A 34 -6.58 0.12 -14.61
CA MET A 34 -5.87 0.96 -13.64
C MET A 34 -6.79 1.37 -12.49
N GLU A 35 -8.03 1.79 -12.77
CA GLU A 35 -9.02 2.10 -11.74
C GLU A 35 -9.28 0.88 -10.84
N ALA A 36 -9.45 -0.30 -11.44
CA ALA A 36 -9.61 -1.54 -10.70
C ALA A 36 -8.39 -1.89 -9.84
N VAL A 37 -7.16 -1.59 -10.30
CA VAL A 37 -5.93 -1.76 -9.51
C VAL A 37 -5.92 -0.78 -8.34
N LEU A 38 -6.22 0.50 -8.56
CA LEU A 38 -6.25 1.54 -7.53
C LEU A 38 -7.32 1.29 -6.46
N ASN A 39 -8.41 0.62 -6.82
CA ASN A 39 -9.47 0.21 -5.90
C ASN A 39 -9.09 -0.99 -5.00
N THR A 40 -7.93 -1.62 -5.23
CA THR A 40 -7.39 -2.61 -4.29
C THR A 40 -6.59 -1.93 -3.19
N GLU A 41 -6.52 -2.56 -2.02
CA GLU A 41 -5.72 -2.07 -0.89
C GLU A 41 -4.24 -1.85 -1.26
N ALA A 42 -3.67 -2.78 -2.04
CA ALA A 42 -2.29 -2.66 -2.52
C ALA A 42 -2.11 -1.50 -3.51
N GLY A 43 -3.09 -1.28 -4.40
CA GLY A 43 -3.08 -0.16 -5.33
C GLY A 43 -3.26 1.19 -4.66
N ALA A 44 -4.06 1.26 -3.59
CA ALA A 44 -4.21 2.45 -2.76
C ALA A 44 -2.89 2.82 -2.07
N GLN A 45 -2.22 1.83 -1.46
CA GLN A 45 -0.89 2.04 -0.86
C GLN A 45 0.13 2.52 -1.91
N LEU A 46 0.19 1.89 -3.08
CA LEU A 46 1.07 2.34 -4.18
C LEU A 46 0.73 3.75 -4.69
N ARG A 47 -0.55 4.12 -4.69
CA ARG A 47 -0.98 5.46 -5.06
C ARG A 47 -0.49 6.49 -4.05
N GLU A 48 -0.59 6.19 -2.77
CA GLU A 48 -0.05 7.06 -1.71
C GLU A 48 1.45 7.26 -1.91
N LEU A 49 2.20 6.20 -2.24
CA LEU A 49 3.64 6.29 -2.52
C LEU A 49 3.97 7.18 -3.71
N ARG A 50 3.13 7.14 -4.75
CA ARG A 50 3.26 7.98 -5.94
C ARG A 50 2.95 9.45 -5.63
N ASP A 51 1.94 9.69 -4.80
CA ASP A 51 1.41 11.02 -4.52
C ASP A 51 2.11 11.70 -3.31
N VAL A 52 3.06 11.03 -2.63
CA VAL A 52 3.83 11.62 -1.53
C VAL A 52 4.55 12.90 -2.02
N PRO A 53 4.31 14.06 -1.38
CA PRO A 53 5.06 15.27 -1.67
C PRO A 53 6.54 14.99 -1.42
N ARG A 54 7.37 15.13 -2.45
CA ARG A 54 8.83 15.00 -2.35
C ARG A 54 9.34 15.92 -1.24
N ARG A 55 9.57 15.37 -0.04
CA ARG A 55 10.45 15.99 0.94
C ARG A 55 11.85 15.79 0.41
N ASP A 56 12.45 16.88 -0.01
CA ASP A 56 13.81 16.89 -0.55
C ASP A 56 14.75 16.07 0.36
N GLY A 57 15.21 14.91 -0.13
CA GLY A 57 16.35 14.19 0.45
C GLY A 57 16.08 12.93 1.30
N GLU A 58 14.83 12.49 1.49
CA GLU A 58 14.59 11.20 2.17
C GLU A 58 14.93 10.03 1.22
N ASN A 59 15.93 9.23 1.59
CA ASN A 59 16.30 8.05 0.82
C ASN A 59 15.26 6.92 1.04
N VAL A 60 15.28 5.91 0.17
CA VAL A 60 14.34 4.77 0.25
C VAL A 60 14.37 4.09 1.62
N GLU A 61 15.52 4.04 2.31
CA GLU A 61 15.66 3.41 3.63
C GLU A 61 14.91 4.18 4.73
N GLU A 62 15.04 5.50 4.77
CA GLU A 62 14.36 6.36 5.76
C GLU A 62 12.84 6.31 5.58
N TRP A 63 12.39 6.34 4.32
CA TRP A 63 10.99 6.19 3.98
C TRP A 63 10.43 4.80 4.37
N GLN A 64 11.19 3.72 4.13
CA GLN A 64 10.82 2.36 4.55
C GLN A 64 10.74 2.22 6.07
N ILE A 65 11.64 2.85 6.82
CA ILE A 65 11.60 2.87 8.29
C ILE A 65 10.35 3.59 8.79
N GLY A 66 9.98 4.72 8.16
CA GLY A 66 8.74 5.44 8.44
C GLY A 66 7.49 4.57 8.25
N MET A 67 7.36 3.91 7.11
CA MET A 67 6.23 3.00 6.82
C MET A 67 6.17 1.79 7.75
N ALA A 68 7.33 1.21 8.09
CA ALA A 68 7.39 0.09 9.03
C ALA A 68 6.93 0.50 10.43
N ARG A 69 7.25 1.74 10.83
CA ARG A 69 6.80 2.32 12.10
C ARG A 69 5.30 2.58 12.12
N GLU A 70 4.75 3.20 11.07
CA GLU A 70 3.31 3.47 10.97
C GLU A 70 2.48 2.18 11.02
N ARG A 71 2.91 1.13 10.29
CA ARG A 71 2.26 -0.19 10.35
C ARG A 71 2.37 -0.86 11.73
N ALA A 72 3.44 -0.58 12.49
CA ALA A 72 3.58 -1.11 13.84
C ALA A 72 2.66 -0.37 14.83
N GLU A 73 2.43 0.93 14.61
CA GLU A 73 1.50 1.75 15.37
C GLU A 73 0.04 1.31 15.10
N GLU A 74 -0.35 1.12 13.83
CA GLU A 74 -1.68 0.61 13.45
C GLU A 74 -1.98 -0.77 14.06
N ARG A 75 -1.00 -1.68 14.06
CA ARG A 75 -1.14 -3.00 14.71
C ARG A 75 -1.26 -2.90 16.23
N ALA A 76 -0.62 -1.90 16.84
CA ALA A 76 -0.73 -1.68 18.28
C ALA A 76 -2.12 -1.12 18.64
N GLU A 77 -2.69 -0.28 17.77
CA GLU A 77 -4.06 0.22 17.87
C GLU A 77 -5.09 -0.91 17.69
N GLU A 78 -4.94 -1.75 16.64
CA GLU A 78 -5.80 -2.93 16.41
C GLU A 78 -5.79 -3.91 17.60
N LEU A 79 -4.62 -4.13 18.21
CA LEU A 79 -4.50 -4.93 19.42
C LEU A 79 -5.09 -4.25 20.66
N GLY A 80 -5.06 -2.92 20.72
CA GLY A 80 -5.71 -2.13 21.77
C GLY A 80 -7.23 -2.23 21.69
N ASP A 81 -7.79 -2.06 20.49
CA ASP A 81 -9.23 -2.20 20.24
C ASP A 81 -9.75 -3.61 20.59
N HIS A 82 -8.95 -4.65 20.33
CA HIS A 82 -9.30 -6.02 20.71
C HIS A 82 -9.22 -6.32 22.21
N LEU A 83 -8.54 -5.48 23.01
CA LEU A 83 -8.46 -5.63 24.47
C LEU A 83 -9.63 -4.93 25.19
N ASP A 84 -10.29 -3.98 24.53
CA ASP A 84 -11.51 -3.32 25.03
C ASP A 84 -12.79 -4.14 24.73
N GLU A 85 -12.69 -5.22 23.95
CA GLU A 85 -13.80 -6.14 23.69
C GLU A 85 -13.90 -7.19 24.82
N PRO A 86 -15.04 -7.30 25.54
CA PRO A 86 -15.17 -8.26 26.63
C PRO A 86 -15.09 -9.70 26.10
N PRO A 87 -14.45 -10.65 26.82
CA PRO A 87 -14.27 -12.00 26.33
C PRO A 87 -15.61 -12.74 26.22
N GLU A 88 -16.10 -12.89 24.99
CA GLU A 88 -17.18 -13.82 24.62
C GLU A 88 -16.75 -15.24 25.03
N HIS A 89 -17.33 -15.76 26.12
CA HIS A 89 -17.16 -17.15 26.51
C HIS A 89 -18.01 -18.04 25.59
N PRO A 90 -17.42 -18.93 24.77
CA PRO A 90 -18.22 -19.92 24.08
C PRO A 90 -18.66 -20.99 25.09
N LYS A 91 -19.95 -20.96 25.47
CA LYS A 91 -20.58 -22.12 26.12
C LYS A 91 -20.82 -23.20 25.06
N HIS A 92 -19.94 -24.18 25.01
CA HIS A 92 -20.26 -25.47 24.42
C HIS A 92 -20.73 -26.42 25.56
N GLY A 93 -21.93 -26.96 25.40
CA GLY A 93 -22.61 -27.85 26.34
C GLY A 93 -22.22 -29.31 26.19
#